data_AF-A0A497LJC2-F1
#
_entry.id   AF-A0A497LJC2-F1
#
_cell.length_a   1.000
_cell.length_b   1.000
_cell.length_c   1.000
_cell.angle_alpha   90.00
_cell.angle_beta   90.00
_cell.angle_gamma   90.00
#
_symmetry.space_group_name_H-M   'P 1'
#
loop_
_entity.id
_entity.type
_entity.pdbx_description
1 polymer ?
#
loop_
_entity_poly.entity_id
_entity_poly.type
_entity_poly.pdbx_seq_one_letter_code
_entity_poly.pdbx_strand_id
1 'polypeptide(L)'
;NYEVIVVRSRTKITREIIDAAPRLEIIARAGAGLDNIDVEYALKRGIKIFSSPNALSNSVAELTIALILMLARNLYNAIHTLKSGVWHKHLFKGIEISGKNLGVIGLGRIGTYVAIKAKALGMNVIGIKRHDLKAAASKLGIRPANNLEYLLRNSDFISIHVPLSPSTYHMINEKSFSVMKNGVYIVNTARGAIIDGKALLSALENGKVAGVALDVFEYEPPKEPWEWKLINNPRVIATPHIGSMTEEAQRAAGNIIAEKIIEYYLQ
;
A
#
# COMPACT_ATOMS: atom_id res chain seq x y z
N ASN A 1 -21.94 -24.10 14.31
CA ASN A 1 -22.14 -23.85 15.76
C ASN A 1 -20.98 -23.05 16.39
N TYR A 2 -20.41 -22.06 15.70
CA TYR A 2 -19.33 -21.23 16.24
C TYR A 2 -19.82 -19.79 16.45
N GLU A 3 -19.38 -19.15 17.53
CA GLU A 3 -19.73 -17.77 17.89
C GLU A 3 -18.72 -16.74 17.36
N VAL A 4 -17.50 -17.20 17.09
CA VAL A 4 -16.41 -16.35 16.60
C VAL A 4 -15.83 -16.96 15.33
N ILE A 5 -15.59 -16.10 14.34
CA ILE A 5 -14.77 -16.45 13.17
C ILE A 5 -13.57 -15.50 13.08
N VAL A 6 -12.37 -16.08 12.96
CA VAL A 6 -11.13 -15.33 12.77
C VAL A 6 -10.61 -15.59 11.36
N VAL A 7 -10.39 -14.52 10.59
CA VAL A 7 -9.91 -14.61 9.21
C VAL A 7 -8.68 -13.75 8.96
N ARG A 8 -7.98 -14.04 7.85
CA ARG A 8 -6.99 -13.16 7.21
C ARG A 8 -7.56 -12.62 5.89
N SER A 9 -6.72 -12.34 4.89
CA SER A 9 -7.12 -11.71 3.62
C SER A 9 -7.86 -12.63 2.65
N ARG A 10 -7.57 -13.93 2.63
CA ARG A 10 -8.08 -14.85 1.60
C ARG A 10 -9.57 -15.17 1.73
N THR A 11 -10.05 -15.44 2.94
CA THR A 11 -11.44 -15.85 3.19
C THR A 11 -12.36 -14.64 3.04
N LYS A 12 -13.35 -14.71 2.14
CA LYS A 12 -14.39 -13.69 2.03
C LYS A 12 -15.53 -14.05 2.98
N ILE A 13 -15.95 -13.12 3.84
CA ILE A 13 -17.11 -13.25 4.72
C ILE A 13 -18.26 -12.48 4.07
N THR A 14 -19.01 -13.20 3.24
CA THR A 14 -20.17 -12.68 2.49
C THR A 14 -21.45 -12.79 3.32
N ARG A 15 -22.55 -12.23 2.80
CA ARG A 15 -23.87 -12.31 3.43
C ARG A 15 -24.31 -13.75 3.63
N GLU A 16 -24.10 -14.59 2.64
CA GLU A 16 -24.47 -16.01 2.66
C GLU A 16 -23.73 -16.76 3.78
N ILE A 17 -22.45 -16.42 4.01
CA ILE A 17 -21.66 -17.02 5.11
C ILE A 17 -22.16 -16.52 6.46
N ILE A 18 -22.50 -15.24 6.57
CA ILE A 18 -23.06 -14.65 7.80
C ILE A 18 -24.41 -15.31 8.13
N ASP A 19 -25.28 -15.49 7.14
CA ASP A 19 -26.61 -16.08 7.32
C ASP A 19 -26.54 -17.58 7.67
N ALA A 20 -25.56 -18.30 7.14
CA ALA A 20 -25.32 -19.70 7.46
C ALA A 20 -24.76 -19.92 8.88
N ALA A 21 -24.39 -18.86 9.61
CA ALA A 21 -23.80 -18.93 10.94
C ALA A 21 -24.72 -18.28 11.99
N PRO A 22 -25.81 -18.95 12.42
CA PRO A 22 -26.86 -18.33 13.26
C PRO A 22 -26.40 -17.95 14.68
N ARG A 23 -25.28 -18.50 15.15
CA ARG A 23 -24.66 -18.17 16.45
C ARG A 23 -23.53 -17.16 16.35
N LEU A 24 -23.22 -16.64 15.16
CA LEU A 24 -22.06 -15.78 14.96
C LEU A 24 -22.26 -14.43 15.67
N GLU A 25 -21.36 -14.10 16.57
CA GLU A 25 -21.34 -12.86 17.36
C GLU A 25 -20.17 -11.96 16.97
N ILE A 26 -19.03 -12.56 16.59
CA ILE A 26 -17.79 -11.83 16.29
C ILE A 26 -17.18 -12.28 14.96
N ILE A 27 -16.87 -11.31 14.10
CA ILE A 27 -15.98 -11.47 12.95
C ILE A 27 -14.69 -10.70 13.25
N ALA A 28 -13.59 -11.42 13.40
CA ALA A 28 -12.29 -10.82 13.66
C ALA A 28 -11.34 -11.03 12.47
N ARG A 29 -10.68 -9.95 12.03
CA ARG A 29 -9.66 -10.01 10.98
C ARG A 29 -8.28 -9.72 11.55
N ALA A 30 -7.38 -10.71 11.49
CA ALA A 30 -5.96 -10.52 11.75
C ALA A 30 -5.31 -9.78 10.57
N GLY A 31 -5.50 -8.46 10.56
CA GLY A 31 -5.07 -7.55 9.51
C GLY A 31 -5.74 -6.16 9.66
N ALA A 32 -5.33 -5.20 8.84
CA ALA A 32 -5.83 -3.82 8.91
C ALA A 32 -7.11 -3.58 8.11
N GLY A 33 -7.15 -4.08 6.86
CA GLY A 33 -8.30 -3.91 5.98
C GLY A 33 -9.51 -4.69 6.45
N LEU A 34 -10.69 -4.36 5.91
CA LEU A 34 -11.92 -5.13 6.09
C LEU A 34 -12.57 -5.49 4.74
N ASP A 35 -11.83 -5.35 3.64
CA ASP A 35 -12.31 -5.44 2.25
C ASP A 35 -12.92 -6.82 1.88
N ASN A 36 -12.62 -7.85 2.67
CA ASN A 36 -13.11 -9.22 2.50
C ASN A 36 -14.29 -9.55 3.42
N ILE A 37 -14.88 -8.56 4.11
CA ILE A 37 -16.00 -8.74 5.03
C ILE A 37 -17.12 -7.80 4.58
N ASP A 38 -18.36 -8.30 4.50
CA ASP A 38 -19.54 -7.43 4.40
C ASP A 38 -19.82 -6.77 5.75
N VAL A 39 -19.04 -5.72 6.04
CA VAL A 39 -19.06 -4.98 7.31
C VAL A 39 -20.45 -4.40 7.59
N GLU A 40 -21.09 -3.83 6.58
CA GLU A 40 -22.41 -3.21 6.74
C GLU A 40 -23.46 -4.25 7.13
N TYR A 41 -23.47 -5.40 6.44
CA TYR A 41 -24.42 -6.47 6.73
C TYR A 41 -24.17 -7.11 8.11
N ALA A 42 -22.90 -7.39 8.44
CA ALA A 42 -22.52 -7.92 9.74
C ALA A 42 -22.99 -7.00 10.89
N LEU A 43 -22.76 -5.69 10.78
CA LEU A 43 -23.19 -4.73 11.81
C LEU A 43 -24.72 -4.66 11.92
N LYS A 44 -25.48 -4.73 10.81
CA LYS A 44 -26.96 -4.80 10.84
C LYS A 44 -27.49 -6.05 11.55
N ARG A 45 -26.73 -7.15 11.52
CA ARG A 45 -27.03 -8.40 12.23
C ARG A 45 -26.60 -8.39 13.71
N GLY A 46 -26.05 -7.28 14.21
CA GLY A 46 -25.55 -7.16 15.58
C GLY A 46 -24.17 -7.78 15.81
N ILE A 47 -23.49 -8.21 14.74
CA ILE A 47 -22.19 -8.89 14.82
C ILE A 47 -21.08 -7.87 15.03
N LYS A 48 -20.20 -8.10 16.01
CA LYS A 48 -19.03 -7.26 16.30
C LYS A 48 -17.91 -7.55 15.30
N ILE A 49 -17.17 -6.50 14.95
CA ILE A 49 -16.05 -6.58 14.02
C ILE A 49 -14.78 -6.11 14.69
N PHE A 50 -13.77 -6.98 14.72
CA PHE A 50 -12.44 -6.65 15.21
C PHE A 50 -11.40 -6.69 14.10
N SER A 51 -10.44 -5.77 14.17
CA SER A 51 -9.26 -5.74 13.30
C SER A 51 -8.01 -5.30 14.05
N SER A 52 -6.83 -5.53 13.47
CA SER A 52 -5.52 -5.25 14.06
C SER A 52 -4.69 -4.28 13.19
N PRO A 53 -5.15 -3.04 12.93
CA PRO A 53 -4.52 -2.13 11.97
C PRO A 53 -3.12 -1.66 12.39
N ASN A 54 -2.81 -1.70 13.68
CA ASN A 54 -1.52 -1.25 14.21
C ASN A 54 -0.40 -2.29 13.99
N ALA A 55 -0.73 -3.58 14.00
CA ALA A 55 0.24 -4.69 14.00
C ALA A 55 1.21 -4.67 12.81
N LEU A 56 0.76 -4.17 11.66
CA LEU A 56 1.46 -4.28 10.38
C LEU A 56 2.08 -2.97 9.89
N SER A 57 1.88 -1.87 10.62
CA SER A 57 2.20 -0.53 10.09
C SER A 57 3.69 -0.34 9.82
N ASN A 58 4.57 -0.90 10.67
CA ASN A 58 6.01 -0.81 10.48
C ASN A 58 6.50 -1.71 9.33
N SER A 59 6.03 -2.96 9.25
CA SER A 59 6.40 -3.91 8.20
C SER A 59 6.08 -3.37 6.80
N VAL A 60 4.88 -2.79 6.61
CA VAL A 60 4.50 -2.19 5.33
C VAL A 60 5.37 -0.97 5.01
N ALA A 61 5.70 -0.16 6.02
CA ALA A 61 6.56 0.99 5.83
C ALA A 61 8.00 0.58 5.44
N GLU A 62 8.54 -0.48 6.04
CA GLU A 62 9.86 -1.01 5.69
C GLU A 62 9.90 -1.58 4.27
N LEU A 63 8.89 -2.36 3.88
CA LEU A 63 8.77 -2.83 2.49
C LEU A 63 8.69 -1.64 1.53
N THR A 64 7.92 -0.61 1.86
CA THR A 64 7.80 0.59 1.02
C THR A 64 9.16 1.27 0.80
N ILE A 65 9.97 1.43 1.85
CA ILE A 65 11.32 2.00 1.75
C ILE A 65 12.24 1.10 0.92
N ALA A 66 12.17 -0.22 1.11
CA ALA A 66 12.92 -1.17 0.30
C ALA A 66 12.57 -1.05 -1.19
N LEU A 67 11.27 -0.97 -1.53
CA LEU A 67 10.79 -0.79 -2.90
C LEU A 67 11.26 0.55 -3.51
N ILE A 68 11.27 1.64 -2.74
CA ILE A 68 11.83 2.93 -3.18
C ILE A 68 13.31 2.76 -3.58
N LEU A 69 14.11 2.11 -2.73
CA LEU A 69 15.53 1.88 -3.00
C LEU A 69 15.75 0.95 -4.20
N MET A 70 14.92 -0.09 -4.33
CA MET A 70 14.97 -1.01 -5.47
C MET A 70 14.69 -0.29 -6.79
N LEU A 71 13.70 0.59 -6.83
CA LEU A 71 13.40 1.43 -7.99
C LEU A 71 14.55 2.37 -8.31
N ALA A 72 15.02 3.13 -7.32
CA ALA A 72 16.10 4.10 -7.49
C ALA A 72 17.39 3.48 -8.06
N ARG A 73 17.65 2.20 -7.76
CA ARG A 73 18.87 1.49 -8.15
C ARG A 73 18.67 0.45 -9.25
N ASN A 74 17.47 0.34 -9.83
CA ASN A 74 17.10 -0.71 -10.78
C ASN A 74 17.51 -2.12 -10.29
N LEU A 75 17.35 -2.36 -8.99
CA LEU A 75 18.01 -3.46 -8.29
C LEU A 75 17.45 -4.83 -8.73
N TYR A 76 16.14 -4.90 -8.96
CA TYR A 76 15.47 -6.12 -9.40
C TYR A 76 16.08 -6.67 -10.71
N ASN A 77 16.15 -5.82 -11.75
CA ASN A 77 16.72 -6.21 -13.04
C ASN A 77 18.22 -6.49 -12.96
N ALA A 78 18.96 -5.69 -12.17
CA ALA A 78 20.40 -5.90 -11.96
C ALA A 78 20.69 -7.28 -11.35
N ILE A 79 19.94 -7.68 -10.32
CA ILE A 79 20.06 -9.00 -9.70
C ILE A 79 19.71 -10.10 -10.70
N HIS A 80 18.60 -9.97 -11.42
CA HIS A 80 18.16 -10.99 -12.37
C HIS A 80 19.17 -11.17 -13.51
N THR A 81 19.69 -10.08 -14.06
CA THR A 81 20.68 -10.09 -15.15
C THR A 81 21.99 -10.73 -14.71
N LEU A 82 22.47 -10.45 -13.49
CA LEU A 82 23.69 -11.08 -13.01
C LEU A 82 23.46 -12.59 -12.76
N LYS A 83 22.30 -12.97 -12.23
CA LYS A 83 21.93 -14.38 -12.03
C LYS A 83 21.79 -15.16 -13.34
N SER A 84 21.47 -14.49 -14.46
CA SER A 84 21.48 -15.11 -15.78
C SER A 84 22.88 -15.21 -16.42
N GLY A 85 23.93 -14.87 -15.68
CA GLY A 85 25.33 -14.98 -16.13
C GLY A 85 25.82 -13.76 -16.91
N VAL A 86 25.04 -12.67 -16.96
CA VAL A 86 25.39 -11.48 -17.74
C VAL A 86 25.96 -10.38 -16.83
N TRP A 87 27.22 -10.00 -17.08
CA TRP A 87 27.87 -8.87 -16.42
C TRP A 87 27.73 -7.60 -17.25
N HIS A 88 26.88 -6.66 -16.82
CA HIS A 88 26.62 -5.45 -17.62
C HIS A 88 26.40 -4.18 -16.77
N LYS A 89 27.43 -3.79 -16.01
CA LYS A 89 27.43 -2.66 -15.05
C LYS A 89 26.79 -1.36 -15.59
N HIS A 90 27.06 -1.00 -16.84
CA HIS A 90 26.64 0.28 -17.41
C HIS A 90 25.12 0.42 -17.63
N LEU A 91 24.37 -0.70 -17.72
CA LEU A 91 22.90 -0.66 -17.88
C LEU A 91 22.17 -0.25 -16.60
N PHE A 92 22.81 -0.38 -15.44
CA PHE A 92 22.17 -0.23 -14.13
C PHE A 92 22.58 1.06 -13.41
N LYS A 93 22.82 2.13 -14.18
CA LYS A 93 23.06 3.47 -13.59
C LYS A 93 21.77 3.95 -12.92
N GLY A 94 21.74 3.85 -11.59
CA GLY A 94 20.64 4.35 -10.76
C GLY A 94 20.80 5.80 -10.32
N ILE A 95 19.97 6.21 -9.38
CA ILE A 95 19.98 7.51 -8.72
C ILE A 95 20.09 7.37 -7.21
N GLU A 96 20.64 8.40 -6.56
CA GLU A 96 20.56 8.56 -5.11
C GLU A 96 19.22 9.20 -4.72
N ILE A 97 18.62 8.65 -3.66
CA ILE A 97 17.36 9.17 -3.10
C ILE A 97 17.56 10.38 -2.19
N SER A 98 18.77 10.57 -1.65
CA SER A 98 19.10 11.74 -0.82
C SER A 98 18.88 13.03 -1.62
N GLY A 99 18.24 14.01 -0.98
CA GLY A 99 17.82 15.27 -1.59
C GLY A 99 16.62 15.19 -2.56
N LYS A 100 16.14 13.99 -2.92
CA LYS A 100 14.95 13.83 -3.76
C LYS A 100 13.67 14.05 -2.97
N ASN A 101 12.62 14.48 -3.66
CA ASN A 101 11.32 14.72 -3.07
C ASN A 101 10.47 13.44 -3.05
N LEU A 102 10.04 13.02 -1.86
CA LEU A 102 9.05 11.95 -1.69
C LEU A 102 7.67 12.56 -1.36
N GLY A 103 6.72 12.38 -2.26
CA GLY A 103 5.31 12.66 -2.03
C GLY A 103 4.62 11.51 -1.31
N VAL A 104 4.16 11.71 -0.09
CA VAL A 104 3.44 10.72 0.71
C VAL A 104 1.94 11.04 0.69
N ILE A 105 1.18 10.23 -0.05
CA ILE A 105 -0.27 10.33 -0.15
C ILE A 105 -0.89 9.55 1.01
N GLY A 106 -1.31 10.27 2.05
CA GLY A 106 -1.94 9.70 3.25
C GLY A 106 -0.96 9.61 4.43
N LEU A 107 -1.02 10.60 5.33
CA LEU A 107 -0.29 10.59 6.60
C LEU A 107 -1.09 9.88 7.72
N GLY A 108 -1.50 8.64 7.43
CA GLY A 108 -1.96 7.68 8.44
C GLY A 108 -0.78 7.02 9.15
N ARG A 109 -1.00 5.87 9.81
CA ARG A 109 0.07 5.16 10.54
C ARG A 109 1.24 4.76 9.65
N ILE A 110 0.96 4.06 8.55
CA ILE A 110 1.97 3.60 7.58
C ILE A 110 2.69 4.80 6.95
N GLY A 111 1.94 5.75 6.37
CA GLY A 111 2.55 6.92 5.72
C GLY A 111 3.40 7.79 6.67
N THR A 112 3.04 7.84 7.96
CA THR A 112 3.86 8.48 8.99
C THR A 112 5.20 7.77 9.16
N TYR A 113 5.21 6.43 9.28
CA TYR A 113 6.45 5.66 9.38
C TYR A 113 7.30 5.77 8.10
N VAL A 114 6.68 5.74 6.92
CA VAL A 114 7.37 5.95 5.65
C VAL A 114 8.02 7.34 5.61
N ALA A 115 7.30 8.39 6.00
CA ALA A 115 7.85 9.74 6.06
C ALA A 115 9.06 9.85 7.00
N ILE A 116 8.99 9.24 8.19
CA ILE A 116 10.09 9.22 9.17
C ILE A 116 11.32 8.51 8.59
N LYS A 117 11.15 7.30 8.04
CA LYS A 117 12.25 6.51 7.49
C LYS A 117 12.86 7.17 6.25
N ALA A 118 12.05 7.73 5.36
CA ALA A 118 12.52 8.44 4.18
C ALA A 118 13.33 9.69 4.52
N LYS A 119 12.91 10.46 5.54
CA LYS A 119 13.69 11.59 6.06
C LYS A 119 15.04 11.14 6.63
N ALA A 120 15.07 10.05 7.39
CA ALA A 120 16.30 9.50 7.94
C ALA A 120 17.28 9.07 6.84
N LEU A 121 16.79 8.74 5.65
CA LEU A 121 17.58 8.45 4.45
C LEU A 121 17.90 9.70 3.60
N GLY A 122 17.60 10.90 4.09
CA GLY A 122 17.94 12.17 3.44
C GLY A 122 16.93 12.66 2.39
N MET A 123 15.74 12.07 2.28
CA MET A 123 14.72 12.56 1.35
C MET A 123 13.98 13.79 1.87
N ASN A 124 13.58 14.68 0.95
CA ASN A 124 12.68 15.78 1.22
C ASN A 124 11.23 15.29 1.16
N VAL A 125 10.54 15.19 2.30
CA VAL A 125 9.18 14.62 2.32
C VAL A 125 8.11 15.71 2.17
N ILE A 126 7.17 15.47 1.26
CA ILE A 126 5.95 16.25 1.04
C ILE A 126 4.77 15.36 1.40
N GLY A 127 3.95 15.75 2.36
CA GLY A 127 2.82 14.93 2.82
C GLY A 127 1.47 15.57 2.54
N ILE A 128 0.46 14.74 2.24
CA ILE A 128 -0.94 15.16 2.21
C ILE A 128 -1.79 14.28 3.13
N LYS A 129 -2.76 14.91 3.80
CA LYS A 129 -3.70 14.27 4.72
C LYS A 129 -5.04 15.00 4.65
N ARG A 130 -6.15 14.26 4.77
CA ARG A 130 -7.51 14.82 4.71
C ARG A 130 -7.82 15.77 5.88
N HIS A 131 -7.35 15.45 7.07
CA HIS A 131 -7.56 16.21 8.31
C HIS A 131 -6.24 16.42 9.03
N ASP A 132 -6.12 17.51 9.81
CA ASP A 132 -4.96 17.81 10.66
C ASP A 132 -3.60 17.84 9.95
N LEU A 133 -3.59 18.18 8.66
CA LEU A 133 -2.37 18.20 7.85
C LEU A 133 -1.29 19.10 8.45
N LYS A 134 -1.63 20.33 8.86
CA LYS A 134 -0.66 21.28 9.42
C LYS A 134 0.01 20.73 10.69
N ALA A 135 -0.78 20.19 11.61
CA ALA A 135 -0.27 19.59 12.85
C ALA A 135 0.61 18.37 12.58
N ALA A 136 0.16 17.46 11.70
CA ALA A 136 0.93 16.29 11.31
C ALA A 136 2.25 16.66 10.62
N ALA A 137 2.20 17.61 9.69
CA ALA A 137 3.37 18.07 8.94
C ALA A 137 4.40 18.74 9.86
N SER A 138 3.94 19.60 10.78
CA SER A 138 4.78 20.24 11.79
C SER A 138 5.46 19.20 12.70
N LYS A 139 4.68 18.26 13.26
CA LYS A 139 5.20 17.19 14.13
C LYS A 139 6.26 16.33 13.44
N LEU A 140 6.08 16.05 12.15
CA LEU A 140 7.02 15.26 11.35
C LEU A 140 8.17 16.07 10.76
N GLY A 141 8.10 17.41 10.81
CA GLY A 141 9.01 18.30 10.12
C GLY A 141 9.05 18.03 8.62
N ILE A 142 7.89 17.90 7.98
CA ILE A 142 7.74 17.67 6.54
C ILE A 142 7.00 18.83 5.87
N ARG A 143 7.11 18.95 4.54
CA ARG A 143 6.36 19.97 3.79
C ARG A 143 4.90 19.52 3.62
N PRO A 144 3.90 20.31 4.03
CA PRO A 144 2.51 20.00 3.73
C PRO A 144 2.18 20.29 2.26
N ALA A 145 1.38 19.44 1.63
CA ALA A 145 0.78 19.68 0.32
C ALA A 145 -0.69 20.07 0.48
N ASN A 146 -1.04 21.28 0.03
CA ASN A 146 -2.42 21.80 0.14
C ASN A 146 -3.43 21.02 -0.71
N ASN A 147 -2.98 20.40 -1.80
CA ASN A 147 -3.79 19.56 -2.66
C ASN A 147 -2.93 18.47 -3.32
N LEU A 148 -3.59 17.47 -3.92
CA LEU A 148 -2.91 16.33 -4.54
C LEU A 148 -2.03 16.78 -5.71
N GLU A 149 -2.52 17.67 -6.58
CA GLU A 149 -1.78 18.14 -7.75
C GLU A 149 -0.43 18.78 -7.37
N TYR A 150 -0.39 19.59 -6.32
CA TYR A 150 0.85 20.17 -5.79
C TYR A 150 1.83 19.08 -5.39
N LEU A 151 1.38 18.05 -4.67
CA LEU A 151 2.23 16.92 -4.29
C LEU A 151 2.77 16.22 -5.54
N LEU A 152 1.92 15.90 -6.51
CA LEU A 152 2.30 15.20 -7.74
C LEU A 152 3.33 15.97 -8.56
N ARG A 153 3.14 17.28 -8.74
CA ARG A 153 4.07 18.16 -9.49
C ARG A 153 5.44 18.29 -8.83
N ASN A 154 5.50 18.15 -7.51
CA ASN A 154 6.71 18.40 -6.73
C ASN A 154 7.48 17.13 -6.34
N SER A 155 6.98 15.94 -6.67
CA SER A 155 7.52 14.66 -6.20
C SER A 155 8.38 13.98 -7.27
N ASP A 156 9.56 13.50 -6.86
CA ASP A 156 10.41 12.62 -7.68
C ASP A 156 10.02 11.15 -7.44
N PHE A 157 9.59 10.85 -6.21
CA PHE A 157 8.99 9.58 -5.79
C PHE A 157 7.61 9.85 -5.19
N ILE A 158 6.64 8.97 -5.43
CA ILE A 158 5.30 9.04 -4.82
C ILE A 158 5.02 7.72 -4.12
N SER A 159 4.55 7.78 -2.88
CA SER A 159 4.12 6.61 -2.11
C SER A 159 2.69 6.77 -1.60
N ILE A 160 1.88 5.73 -1.75
CA ILE A 160 0.43 5.75 -1.51
C ILE A 160 0.07 4.94 -0.26
N HIS A 161 -0.64 5.56 0.69
CA HIS A 161 -1.02 4.99 1.98
C HIS A 161 -2.44 5.41 2.43
N VAL A 162 -3.37 5.55 1.48
CA VAL A 162 -4.79 5.83 1.76
C VAL A 162 -5.63 4.56 1.63
N PRO A 163 -6.74 4.43 2.36
CA PRO A 163 -7.70 3.34 2.14
C PRO A 163 -8.36 3.48 0.75
N LEU A 164 -8.89 2.37 0.22
CA LEU A 164 -9.77 2.42 -0.94
C LEU A 164 -11.16 2.92 -0.50
N SER A 165 -11.72 3.84 -1.29
CA SER A 165 -13.00 4.50 -1.07
C SER A 165 -13.47 5.09 -2.40
N PRO A 166 -14.73 5.51 -2.55
CA PRO A 166 -15.18 6.19 -3.76
C PRO A 166 -14.33 7.40 -4.15
N SER A 167 -13.78 8.12 -3.16
CA SER A 167 -12.90 9.27 -3.36
C SER A 167 -11.44 8.96 -3.72
N THR A 168 -10.99 7.73 -3.47
CA THR A 168 -9.61 7.28 -3.73
C THR A 168 -9.51 6.25 -4.85
N TYR A 169 -10.65 5.70 -5.30
CA TYR A 169 -10.74 4.85 -6.48
C TYR A 169 -10.24 5.60 -7.71
N HIS A 170 -9.23 5.05 -8.39
CA HIS A 170 -8.59 5.63 -9.57
C HIS A 170 -8.21 7.12 -9.39
N MET A 171 -7.86 7.54 -8.17
CA MET A 171 -7.42 8.92 -7.93
C MET A 171 -6.09 9.21 -8.62
N ILE A 172 -5.29 8.18 -8.87
CA ILE A 172 -4.13 8.24 -9.74
C ILE A 172 -4.53 7.67 -11.11
N ASN A 173 -4.85 8.57 -12.03
CA ASN A 173 -5.32 8.26 -13.38
C ASN A 173 -4.53 9.09 -14.40
N GLU A 174 -4.94 9.06 -15.67
CA GLU A 174 -4.28 9.79 -16.77
C GLU A 174 -4.06 11.29 -16.46
N LYS A 175 -5.05 11.98 -15.89
CA LYS A 175 -4.94 13.39 -15.49
C LYS A 175 -3.92 13.56 -14.36
N SER A 176 -3.92 12.66 -13.38
CA SER A 176 -2.92 12.68 -12.30
C SER A 176 -1.51 12.40 -12.83
N PHE A 177 -1.34 11.47 -13.78
CA PHE A 177 -0.05 11.20 -14.40
C PHE A 177 0.46 12.41 -15.19
N SER A 178 -0.39 13.09 -15.95
CA SER A 178 0.04 14.20 -16.82
C SER A 178 0.71 15.35 -16.05
N VAL A 179 0.27 15.62 -14.82
CA VAL A 179 0.83 16.68 -13.95
C VAL A 179 2.06 16.25 -13.15
N MET A 180 2.40 14.96 -13.09
CA MET A 180 3.62 14.50 -12.42
C MET A 180 4.87 14.98 -13.15
N LYS A 181 6.03 14.92 -12.49
CA LYS A 181 7.32 15.06 -13.16
C LYS A 181 7.52 13.96 -14.19
N ASN A 182 8.25 14.26 -15.27
CA ASN A 182 8.70 13.22 -16.19
C ASN A 182 9.76 12.37 -15.50
N GLY A 183 9.64 11.04 -15.61
CA GLY A 183 10.53 10.09 -14.96
C GLY A 183 10.25 9.90 -13.47
N VAL A 184 9.02 10.16 -13.02
CA VAL A 184 8.60 9.92 -11.63
C VAL A 184 8.62 8.43 -11.28
N TYR A 185 8.92 8.11 -10.03
CA TYR A 185 8.79 6.76 -9.46
C TYR A 185 7.58 6.66 -8.54
N ILE A 186 6.89 5.52 -8.57
CA ILE A 186 5.67 5.31 -7.78
C ILE A 186 5.77 4.02 -6.96
N VAL A 187 5.29 4.04 -5.72
CA VAL A 187 5.16 2.86 -4.87
C VAL A 187 3.73 2.78 -4.33
N ASN A 188 3.08 1.63 -4.54
CA ASN A 188 1.76 1.35 -4.00
C ASN A 188 1.79 0.07 -3.16
N THR A 189 1.68 0.25 -1.85
CA THR A 189 1.52 -0.82 -0.84
C THR A 189 0.19 -0.67 -0.09
N ALA A 190 -0.76 0.09 -0.66
CA ALA A 190 -2.06 0.37 -0.06
C ALA A 190 -3.16 -0.52 -0.66
N ARG A 191 -3.73 -0.15 -1.81
CA ARG A 191 -4.75 -0.91 -2.55
C ARG A 191 -4.55 -0.68 -4.05
N GLY A 192 -4.71 -1.74 -4.86
CA GLY A 192 -4.43 -1.66 -6.30
C GLY A 192 -5.32 -0.65 -7.02
N ALA A 193 -6.63 -0.71 -6.81
CA ALA A 193 -7.64 0.17 -7.42
C ALA A 193 -7.55 1.66 -7.03
N ILE A 194 -6.51 2.10 -6.32
CA ILE A 194 -6.21 3.53 -6.14
C ILE A 194 -5.56 4.11 -7.41
N ILE A 195 -4.83 3.27 -8.14
CA ILE A 195 -4.22 3.60 -9.42
C ILE A 195 -5.05 2.96 -10.53
N ASP A 196 -5.41 3.75 -11.54
CA ASP A 196 -5.92 3.20 -12.80
C ASP A 196 -4.78 2.44 -13.51
N GLY A 197 -4.86 1.12 -13.50
CA GLY A 197 -3.79 0.26 -14.00
C GLY A 197 -3.53 0.39 -15.51
N LYS A 198 -4.56 0.70 -16.30
CA LYS A 198 -4.41 0.92 -17.76
C LYS A 198 -3.73 2.25 -18.03
N ALA A 199 -4.10 3.30 -17.30
CA ALA A 199 -3.42 4.59 -17.39
C ALA A 199 -1.95 4.50 -16.92
N LEU A 200 -1.68 3.71 -15.88
CA LEU A 200 -0.32 3.44 -15.41
C LEU A 200 0.53 2.74 -16.49
N LEU A 201 -0.03 1.72 -17.15
CA LEU A 201 0.66 1.02 -18.22
C LEU A 201 1.03 1.97 -19.37
N SER A 202 0.10 2.81 -19.82
CA SER A 202 0.36 3.85 -20.83
C SER A 202 1.45 4.83 -20.38
N ALA A 203 1.41 5.28 -19.12
CA ALA A 203 2.40 6.18 -18.55
C ALA A 203 3.81 5.56 -18.41
N LEU A 204 3.91 4.24 -18.25
CA LEU A 204 5.18 3.51 -18.29
C LEU A 204 5.71 3.41 -19.72
N GLU A 205 4.84 3.07 -20.69
CA GLU A 205 5.20 2.89 -22.10
C GLU A 205 5.67 4.20 -22.75
N ASN A 206 5.03 5.33 -22.42
CA ASN A 206 5.43 6.65 -22.92
C ASN A 206 6.56 7.32 -22.12
N GLY A 207 7.07 6.66 -21.07
CA GLY A 207 8.20 7.14 -20.26
C GLY A 207 7.87 8.24 -19.26
N LYS A 208 6.59 8.59 -19.07
CA LYS A 208 6.16 9.52 -18.01
C LYS A 208 6.56 9.00 -16.62
N VAL A 209 6.35 7.70 -16.39
CA VAL A 209 6.76 6.98 -15.18
C VAL A 209 8.04 6.20 -15.48
N ALA A 210 9.11 6.48 -14.72
CA ALA A 210 10.40 5.79 -14.90
C ALA A 210 10.37 4.36 -14.33
N GLY A 211 9.58 4.13 -13.29
CA GLY A 211 9.33 2.82 -12.72
C GLY A 211 8.30 2.85 -11.61
N VAL A 212 7.70 1.69 -11.34
CA VAL A 212 6.68 1.55 -10.30
C VAL A 212 6.88 0.25 -9.53
N ALA A 213 6.62 0.30 -8.23
CA ALA A 213 6.58 -0.89 -7.38
C ALA A 213 5.15 -1.09 -6.84
N LEU A 214 4.60 -2.28 -7.08
CA LEU A 214 3.24 -2.65 -6.75
C LEU A 214 3.27 -3.89 -5.85
N ASP A 215 2.83 -3.74 -4.61
CA ASP A 215 2.54 -4.87 -3.72
C ASP A 215 1.06 -5.28 -3.79
N VAL A 216 0.23 -4.48 -4.46
CA VAL A 216 -1.22 -4.65 -4.51
C VAL A 216 -1.73 -4.43 -5.94
N PHE A 217 -2.77 -5.16 -6.31
CA PHE A 217 -3.36 -5.19 -7.65
C PHE A 217 -4.86 -4.94 -7.61
N GLU A 218 -5.46 -4.61 -8.75
CA GLU A 218 -6.91 -4.39 -8.82
C GLU A 218 -7.65 -5.70 -8.57
N TYR A 219 -7.17 -6.77 -9.20
CA TYR A 219 -7.54 -8.14 -8.87
C TYR A 219 -6.38 -8.87 -8.21
N GLU A 220 -6.69 -9.57 -7.10
CA GLU A 220 -5.71 -10.38 -6.38
C GLU A 220 -6.25 -11.81 -6.21
N PRO A 221 -5.73 -12.80 -6.96
CA PRO A 221 -4.69 -12.69 -8.01
C PRO A 221 -5.12 -11.91 -9.27
N PRO A 222 -4.18 -11.40 -10.09
CA PRO A 222 -4.46 -10.73 -11.35
C PRO A 222 -5.26 -11.62 -12.30
N LYS A 223 -6.26 -11.05 -12.96
CA LYS A 223 -7.21 -11.78 -13.83
C LYS A 223 -7.20 -11.29 -15.27
N GLU A 224 -6.86 -10.02 -15.46
CA GLU A 224 -6.99 -9.38 -16.76
C GLU A 224 -5.66 -9.41 -17.52
N PRO A 225 -5.67 -9.55 -18.86
CA PRO A 225 -4.44 -9.56 -19.66
C PRO A 225 -3.56 -8.31 -19.47
N TRP A 226 -4.19 -7.15 -19.25
CA TRP A 226 -3.46 -5.90 -19.04
C TRP A 226 -2.71 -5.88 -17.69
N GLU A 227 -3.20 -6.58 -16.65
CA GLU A 227 -2.50 -6.68 -15.36
C GLU A 227 -1.22 -7.50 -15.53
N TRP A 228 -1.29 -8.60 -16.28
CA TRP A 228 -0.11 -9.41 -16.58
C TRP A 228 0.90 -8.66 -17.46
N LYS A 229 0.43 -7.87 -18.43
CA LYS A 229 1.31 -6.98 -19.21
C LYS A 229 2.00 -5.94 -18.32
N LEU A 230 1.28 -5.37 -17.35
CA LEU A 230 1.84 -4.45 -16.37
C LEU A 230 2.89 -5.15 -15.48
N ILE A 231 2.57 -6.32 -14.92
CA ILE A 231 3.48 -7.09 -14.05
C ILE A 231 4.77 -7.49 -14.78
N ASN A 232 4.67 -7.87 -16.05
CA ASN A 232 5.82 -8.29 -16.85
C ASN A 232 6.62 -7.12 -17.44
N ASN A 233 6.19 -5.88 -17.25
CA ASN A 233 6.94 -4.73 -17.74
C ASN A 233 8.26 -4.59 -16.95
N PRO A 234 9.42 -4.42 -17.62
CA PRO A 234 10.73 -4.39 -16.94
C PRO A 234 10.91 -3.18 -16.00
N ARG A 235 10.05 -2.16 -16.08
CA ARG A 235 10.03 -1.00 -15.17
C ARG A 235 9.13 -1.22 -13.95
N VAL A 236 8.54 -2.40 -13.81
CA VAL A 236 7.62 -2.76 -12.73
C VAL A 236 8.28 -3.76 -11.78
N ILE A 237 8.21 -3.47 -10.49
CA ILE A 237 8.51 -4.43 -9.42
C ILE A 237 7.17 -4.86 -8.83
N ALA A 238 6.84 -6.13 -8.95
CA ALA A 238 5.58 -6.71 -8.47
C ALA A 238 5.84 -7.66 -7.30
N THR A 239 5.09 -7.50 -6.20
CA THR A 239 5.10 -8.45 -5.07
C THR A 239 3.67 -8.87 -4.72
N PRO A 240 3.43 -10.13 -4.30
CA PRO A 240 2.09 -10.68 -4.16
C PRO A 240 1.45 -10.34 -2.80
N HIS A 241 1.25 -9.05 -2.52
CA HIS A 241 0.61 -8.55 -1.29
C HIS A 241 1.27 -9.04 0.00
N ILE A 242 2.58 -8.80 0.09
CA ILE A 242 3.43 -9.25 1.19
C ILE A 242 3.77 -8.14 2.19
N GLY A 243 3.22 -6.93 2.06
CA GLY A 243 3.55 -5.80 2.95
C GLY A 243 3.38 -6.07 4.44
N SER A 244 2.50 -6.99 4.82
CA SER A 244 2.31 -7.42 6.22
C SER A 244 2.85 -8.81 6.54
N MET A 245 3.52 -9.47 5.59
CA MET A 245 4.01 -10.85 5.72
C MET A 245 5.40 -10.88 6.38
N THR A 246 5.48 -10.42 7.62
CA THR A 246 6.66 -10.59 8.50
C THR A 246 6.25 -11.33 9.76
N GLU A 247 7.20 -12.02 10.41
CA GLU A 247 6.91 -12.79 11.63
C GLU A 247 6.30 -11.90 12.73
N GLU A 248 6.84 -10.69 12.90
CA GLU A 248 6.41 -9.72 13.90
C GLU A 248 4.97 -9.26 13.64
N ALA A 249 4.64 -8.90 12.39
CA ALA A 249 3.31 -8.45 12.03
C ALA A 249 2.27 -9.56 12.20
N GLN A 250 2.60 -10.79 11.79
CA GLN A 250 1.70 -11.93 11.94
C GLN A 250 1.45 -12.28 13.41
N ARG A 251 2.50 -12.26 14.24
CA ARG A 251 2.40 -12.48 15.69
C ARG A 251 1.59 -11.39 16.36
N ALA A 252 1.92 -10.13 16.11
CA ALA A 252 1.20 -8.99 16.71
C ALA A 252 -0.28 -8.96 16.29
N ALA A 253 -0.59 -9.26 15.03
CA ALA A 253 -1.98 -9.33 14.56
C ALA A 253 -2.76 -10.45 15.27
N GLY A 254 -2.15 -11.63 15.44
CA GLY A 254 -2.74 -12.74 16.20
C GLY A 254 -3.04 -12.34 17.65
N ASN A 255 -2.05 -11.79 18.35
CA ASN A 255 -2.19 -11.39 19.75
C ASN A 255 -3.29 -10.34 19.94
N ILE A 256 -3.27 -9.26 19.15
CA ILE A 256 -4.28 -8.19 19.25
C ILE A 256 -5.70 -8.72 19.04
N ILE A 257 -5.88 -9.66 18.10
CA ILE A 257 -7.20 -10.23 17.85
C ILE A 257 -7.64 -11.13 18.99
N ALA A 258 -6.74 -11.98 19.50
CA ALA A 258 -7.03 -12.83 20.64
C ALA A 258 -7.41 -11.99 21.88
N GLU A 259 -6.62 -10.97 22.19
CA GLU A 259 -6.87 -10.03 23.31
C GLU A 259 -8.25 -9.38 23.19
N LYS A 260 -8.61 -8.83 22.02
CA LYS A 260 -9.92 -8.20 21.81
C LYS A 260 -11.10 -9.15 21.99
N ILE A 261 -10.95 -10.40 21.56
CA ILE A 261 -11.98 -11.43 21.73
C ILE A 261 -12.12 -11.80 23.21
N ILE A 262 -11.00 -11.99 23.91
CA ILE A 262 -11.00 -12.30 25.34
C ILE A 262 -11.63 -11.15 26.14
N GLU A 263 -11.21 -9.91 25.89
CA GLU A 263 -11.76 -8.72 26.55
C GLU A 263 -13.27 -8.58 26.33
N TYR A 264 -13.78 -8.94 25.14
CA TYR A 264 -15.21 -8.88 24.85
C TYR A 264 -16.03 -9.87 25.70
N TYR A 265 -15.53 -11.09 25.92
CA TYR A 265 -16.24 -12.10 26.71
C TYR A 265 -16.02 -11.99 28.23
N LEU A 266 -15.04 -11.21 28.66
CA LEU A 266 -14.83 -10.90 30.08
C LEU A 266 -15.67 -9.73 30.59
N GLN A 267 -16.33 -8.99 29.69
CA GLN A 267 -17.28 -7.92 30.00
C GLN A 267 -18.70 -8.46 30.14
#